data_AF-A0A2N0NMX9-F1
#
_entry.id   AF-A0A2N0NMX9-F1
#
_cell.length_a   1.000
_cell.length_b   1.000
_cell.length_c   1.000
_cell.angle_alpha   90.00
_cell.angle_beta   90.00
_cell.angle_gamma   90.00
#
_symmetry.space_group_name_H-M   'P 1'
#
loop_
_entity.id
_entity.type
_entity.pdbx_description
1 polymer ?
#
loop_
_entity_poly.entity_id
_entity_poly.type
_entity_poly.pdbx_seq_one_letter_code
_entity_poly.pdbx_strand_id
1 'polypeptide(L)'
;MFIPHKYRNIIPKEPLYTEEGVYIVPGSREWFTYMYNLHNNLPPPLTKAQRRALQRENERIAHFRLNQENAIMQGTSVHRVKPRQFLKDRLSTFCERVHDKMMKLTTQYLETDNEITKSKVYKTMSNYCTNIFEDDNIRSNKHMRYGNQSHLNMFGVPVDTSDDAKELELRPKKRRFSSHTTNLYPSIDNTDRFKRRRLSPAVMDDSTGVKIH
;
A
#
# COMPACT_ATOMS: atom_id res chain seq x y z
N MET A 1 54.60 -10.53 -14.03
CA MET A 1 54.40 -10.12 -12.62
C MET A 1 53.65 -11.22 -11.89
N PHE A 2 54.20 -11.74 -10.78
CA PHE A 2 53.54 -12.79 -10.00
C PHE A 2 52.71 -12.16 -8.86
N ILE A 3 51.41 -12.44 -8.82
CA ILE A 3 50.52 -12.00 -7.73
C ILE A 3 50.12 -13.22 -6.90
N PRO A 4 50.46 -13.25 -5.60
CA PRO A 4 50.03 -14.30 -4.68
C PRO A 4 48.51 -14.51 -4.70
N HIS A 5 48.07 -15.78 -4.60
CA HIS A 5 46.65 -16.13 -4.68
C HIS A 5 45.78 -15.39 -3.64
N LYS A 6 46.30 -15.20 -2.43
CA LYS A 6 45.64 -14.46 -1.33
C LYS A 6 45.26 -13.01 -1.68
N TYR A 7 45.92 -12.40 -2.65
CA TYR A 7 45.66 -11.02 -3.05
C TYR A 7 44.69 -10.90 -4.23
N ARG A 8 44.41 -11.98 -4.98
CA ARG A 8 43.65 -11.92 -6.24
C ARG A 8 42.22 -11.40 -6.09
N ASN A 9 41.56 -11.74 -4.98
CA ASN A 9 40.17 -11.35 -4.74
C ASN A 9 40.02 -9.96 -4.12
N ILE A 10 41.14 -9.32 -3.75
CA ILE A 10 41.14 -8.04 -3.03
C ILE A 10 41.88 -6.94 -3.81
N ILE A 11 42.20 -7.21 -5.08
CA ILE A 11 42.83 -6.21 -5.97
C ILE A 11 41.84 -5.06 -6.16
N PRO A 12 42.23 -3.82 -5.83
CA PRO A 12 41.42 -2.64 -6.08
C PRO A 12 41.10 -2.52 -7.57
N LYS A 13 39.85 -2.15 -7.88
CA LYS A 13 39.43 -1.88 -9.27
C LYS A 13 39.94 -0.53 -9.77
N GLU A 14 40.20 0.38 -8.85
CA GLU A 14 40.67 1.74 -9.10
C GLU A 14 42.19 1.83 -8.87
N PRO A 15 42.90 2.72 -9.58
CA PRO A 15 44.32 2.97 -9.37
C PRO A 15 44.57 3.49 -7.95
N LEU A 16 45.66 3.04 -7.35
CA LEU A 16 46.06 3.43 -6.00
C LEU A 16 46.97 4.66 -6.04
N TYR A 17 46.76 5.56 -5.09
CA TYR A 17 47.58 6.75 -4.91
C TYR A 17 48.02 6.87 -3.45
N THR A 18 49.18 7.48 -3.21
CA THR A 18 49.59 7.90 -1.87
C THR A 18 48.79 9.13 -1.43
N GLU A 19 48.91 9.52 -0.15
CA GLU A 19 48.28 10.74 0.38
C GLU A 19 48.76 12.01 -0.35
N GLU A 20 49.94 11.96 -0.95
CA GLU A 20 50.55 13.01 -1.78
C GLU A 20 50.06 12.99 -3.24
N GLY A 21 49.16 12.05 -3.59
CA GLY A 21 48.61 11.90 -4.94
C GLY A 21 49.54 11.19 -5.93
N VAL A 22 50.60 10.53 -5.46
CA VAL A 22 51.53 9.78 -6.34
C VAL A 22 50.97 8.41 -6.66
N TYR A 23 50.97 8.04 -7.95
CA TYR A 23 50.47 6.75 -8.41
C TYR A 23 51.33 5.58 -7.90
N ILE A 24 50.68 4.64 -7.21
CA ILE A 24 51.32 3.43 -6.71
C ILE A 24 51.29 2.36 -7.81
N VAL A 25 52.47 2.11 -8.40
CA VAL A 25 52.63 1.13 -9.47
C VAL A 25 52.30 -0.29 -9.00
N PRO A 26 51.38 -1.02 -9.67
CA PRO A 26 51.08 -2.41 -9.35
C PRO A 26 52.33 -3.29 -9.34
N GLY A 27 52.52 -4.07 -8.28
CA GLY A 27 53.68 -4.95 -8.10
C GLY A 27 54.91 -4.27 -7.49
N SER A 28 54.85 -2.97 -7.20
CA SER A 28 55.87 -2.29 -6.38
C SER A 28 55.82 -2.76 -4.92
N ARG A 29 56.85 -2.42 -4.14
CA ARG A 29 56.89 -2.69 -2.70
C ARG A 29 55.71 -2.01 -1.98
N GLU A 30 55.43 -0.76 -2.32
CA GLU A 30 54.32 0.02 -1.75
C GLU A 30 52.97 -0.61 -2.05
N TRP A 31 52.80 -1.12 -3.27
CA TRP A 31 51.60 -1.85 -3.66
C TRP A 31 51.39 -3.10 -2.80
N PHE A 32 52.44 -3.89 -2.56
CA PHE A 32 52.35 -5.06 -1.69
C PHE A 32 52.09 -4.71 -0.22
N THR A 33 52.66 -3.61 0.29
CA THR A 33 52.38 -3.09 1.64
C THR A 33 50.89 -2.73 1.78
N TYR A 34 50.35 -2.01 0.81
CA TYR A 34 48.92 -1.67 0.78
C TYR A 34 48.04 -2.92 0.75
N MET A 35 48.35 -3.87 -0.13
CA MET A 35 47.61 -5.13 -0.25
C MET A 35 47.70 -6.00 1.01
N TYR A 36 48.83 -5.98 1.72
CA TYR A 36 49.00 -6.65 3.01
C TYR A 36 48.09 -6.06 4.09
N ASN A 37 48.07 -4.73 4.19
CA ASN A 37 47.20 -4.03 5.15
C ASN A 37 45.73 -4.28 4.85
N LEU A 38 45.32 -4.23 3.56
CA LEU A 38 43.96 -4.60 3.16
C LEU A 38 43.60 -6.02 3.57
N HIS A 39 44.48 -7.00 3.28
CA HIS A 39 44.23 -8.39 3.63
C HIS A 39 44.04 -8.59 5.14
N ASN A 40 44.81 -7.89 5.98
CA ASN A 40 44.71 -8.00 7.44
C ASN A 40 43.47 -7.30 8.01
N ASN A 41 43.01 -6.23 7.35
CA ASN A 41 41.83 -5.47 7.77
C ASN A 41 40.51 -6.09 7.30
N LEU A 42 40.57 -7.07 6.39
CA LEU A 42 39.37 -7.76 5.93
C LEU A 42 38.84 -8.71 6.99
N PRO A 43 37.51 -8.75 7.21
CA PRO A 43 36.93 -9.75 8.08
C PRO A 43 37.25 -11.15 7.53
N PRO A 44 37.40 -12.15 8.42
CA PRO A 44 37.64 -13.52 7.99
C PRO A 44 36.55 -13.96 7.00
N PRO A 45 36.92 -14.74 5.96
CA PRO A 45 35.95 -15.21 4.98
C PRO A 45 34.79 -15.91 5.67
N LEU A 46 33.57 -15.47 5.36
CA LEU A 46 32.35 -16.06 5.92
C LEU A 46 32.36 -17.57 5.70
N THR A 47 32.10 -18.31 6.76
CA THR A 47 31.87 -19.76 6.66
C THR A 47 30.63 -20.04 5.79
N LYS A 48 30.54 -21.25 5.23
CA LYS A 48 29.37 -21.65 4.42
C LYS A 48 28.04 -21.47 5.17
N ALA A 49 28.04 -21.70 6.49
CA ALA A 49 26.89 -21.50 7.35
C ALA A 49 26.51 -20.01 7.46
N GLN A 50 27.50 -19.13 7.69
CA GLN A 50 27.27 -17.68 7.77
C GLN A 50 26.79 -17.10 6.44
N ARG A 51 27.34 -17.54 5.30
CA ARG A 51 26.84 -17.10 3.98
C ARG A 51 25.37 -17.49 3.76
N ARG A 52 24.98 -18.70 4.14
CA ARG A 52 23.58 -19.14 4.09
C ARG A 52 22.68 -18.33 5.02
N ALA A 53 23.17 -17.95 6.20
CA ALA A 53 22.42 -17.11 7.12
C ALA A 53 22.20 -15.70 6.56
N LEU A 54 23.26 -15.07 6.04
CA LEU A 54 23.19 -13.76 5.38
C LEU A 54 22.25 -13.77 4.18
N GLN A 55 22.28 -14.83 3.36
CA GLN A 55 21.36 -14.97 2.24
C GLN A 55 19.90 -15.02 2.71
N ARG A 56 19.59 -15.85 3.73
CA ARG A 56 18.23 -15.92 4.30
C ARG A 56 17.76 -14.59 4.90
N GLU A 57 18.68 -13.85 5.51
CA GLU A 57 18.37 -12.52 6.05
C GLU A 57 18.06 -11.52 4.94
N ASN A 58 18.88 -11.49 3.89
CA ASN A 58 18.65 -10.65 2.72
C ASN A 58 17.31 -10.99 2.03
N GLU A 59 16.98 -12.28 1.89
CA GLU A 59 15.68 -12.73 1.37
C GLU A 59 14.51 -12.26 2.23
N ARG A 60 14.66 -12.32 3.57
CA ARG A 60 13.65 -11.80 4.51
C ARG A 60 13.44 -10.30 4.36
N ILE A 61 14.53 -9.53 4.28
CA ILE A 61 14.49 -8.07 4.09
C ILE A 61 13.83 -7.73 2.75
N ALA A 62 14.20 -8.44 1.67
CA ALA A 62 13.61 -8.24 0.35
C ALA A 62 12.09 -8.53 0.36
N HIS A 63 11.67 -9.63 0.98
CA HIS A 63 10.26 -9.97 1.11
C HIS A 63 9.49 -8.94 1.95
N PHE A 64 10.09 -8.42 3.02
CA PHE A 64 9.50 -7.36 3.84
C PHE A 64 9.31 -6.06 3.05
N ARG A 65 10.33 -5.63 2.28
CA ARG A 65 10.24 -4.46 1.38
C ARG A 65 9.13 -4.63 0.34
N LEU A 66 9.06 -5.79 -0.31
CA LEU A 66 8.01 -6.10 -1.28
C LEU A 66 6.61 -6.01 -0.65
N ASN A 67 6.45 -6.48 0.59
CA ASN A 67 5.19 -6.37 1.31
C ASN A 67 4.84 -4.92 1.68
N GLN A 68 5.82 -4.09 2.02
CA GLN A 68 5.62 -2.65 2.24
C GLN A 68 5.19 -1.95 0.95
N GLU A 69 5.87 -2.20 -0.16
CA GLU A 69 5.52 -1.66 -1.48
C GLU A 69 4.09 -2.05 -1.87
N ASN A 70 3.72 -3.33 -1.68
CA ASN A 70 2.36 -3.80 -1.91
C ASN A 70 1.34 -3.09 -1.02
N ALA A 71 1.67 -2.85 0.25
CA ALA A 71 0.80 -2.12 1.17
C ALA A 71 0.56 -0.67 0.72
N ILE A 72 1.62 0.02 0.30
CA ILE A 72 1.55 1.37 -0.28
C ILE A 72 0.67 1.37 -1.54
N MET A 73 0.86 0.41 -2.45
CA MET A 73 0.07 0.28 -3.68
C MET A 73 -1.42 0.04 -3.41
N GLN A 74 -1.75 -0.77 -2.40
CA GLN A 74 -3.13 -1.03 -1.99
C GLN A 74 -3.71 0.08 -1.09
N GLY A 75 -2.88 1.03 -0.64
CA GLY A 75 -3.27 2.12 0.25
C GLY A 75 -3.69 1.63 1.65
N THR A 76 -3.01 0.61 2.17
CA THR A 76 -3.32 0.00 3.47
C THR A 76 -2.05 -0.36 4.24
N SER A 77 -2.15 -0.83 5.48
CA SER A 77 -1.00 -1.29 6.25
C SER A 77 -0.56 -2.70 5.83
N VAL A 78 0.69 -3.06 6.09
CA VAL A 78 1.28 -4.36 5.70
C VAL A 78 0.45 -5.55 6.17
N HIS A 79 -0.11 -5.46 7.37
CA HIS A 79 -0.95 -6.52 7.95
C HIS A 79 -2.33 -6.64 7.30
N ARG A 80 -2.79 -5.60 6.59
CA ARG A 80 -4.13 -5.53 6.00
C ARG A 80 -4.15 -5.71 4.48
N VAL A 81 -3.00 -5.95 3.85
CA VAL A 81 -2.89 -6.14 2.39
C VAL A 81 -3.79 -7.26 1.89
N LYS A 82 -3.72 -8.46 2.48
CA LYS A 82 -4.51 -9.61 2.02
C LYS A 82 -6.02 -9.39 2.20
N PRO A 83 -6.53 -8.96 3.38
CA PRO A 83 -7.95 -8.58 3.51
C PRO A 83 -8.37 -7.49 2.53
N ARG A 84 -7.53 -6.46 2.31
CA ARG A 84 -7.83 -5.36 1.39
C ARG A 84 -7.96 -5.83 -0.06
N GLN A 85 -7.07 -6.71 -0.51
CA GLN A 85 -7.11 -7.33 -1.83
C GLN A 85 -8.36 -8.18 -1.99
N PHE A 86 -8.64 -9.06 -1.03
CA PHE A 86 -9.85 -9.89 -1.05
C PHE A 86 -11.13 -9.04 -1.16
N LEU A 87 -11.25 -7.97 -0.37
CA LEU A 87 -12.40 -7.07 -0.42
C LEU A 87 -12.50 -6.32 -1.75
N LYS A 88 -11.36 -5.88 -2.31
CA LYS A 88 -11.29 -5.25 -3.62
C LYS A 88 -11.81 -6.20 -4.69
N ASP A 89 -11.28 -7.41 -4.74
CA ASP A 89 -11.62 -8.39 -5.77
C ASP A 89 -13.10 -8.81 -5.64
N ARG A 90 -13.59 -9.01 -4.40
CA ARG A 90 -15.01 -9.29 -4.15
C ARG A 90 -15.92 -8.17 -4.67
N LEU A 91 -15.54 -6.91 -4.45
CA LEU A 91 -16.31 -5.77 -4.92
C LEU A 91 -16.29 -5.70 -6.46
N SER A 92 -15.13 -5.90 -7.09
CA SER A 92 -15.02 -5.95 -8.56
C SER A 92 -15.91 -7.04 -9.16
N THR A 93 -15.83 -8.28 -8.64
CA THR A 93 -16.65 -9.40 -9.10
C THR A 93 -18.15 -9.20 -8.85
N PHE A 94 -18.53 -8.43 -7.82
CA PHE A 94 -19.92 -8.02 -7.62
C PHE A 94 -20.35 -7.03 -8.70
N CYS A 95 -19.58 -5.96 -8.90
CA CYS A 95 -19.88 -4.93 -9.89
C CYS A 95 -20.00 -5.51 -11.32
N GLU A 96 -19.08 -6.39 -11.71
CA GLU A 96 -19.11 -7.06 -13.03
C GLU A 96 -20.40 -7.86 -13.21
N ARG A 97 -20.77 -8.67 -12.22
CA ARG A 97 -21.99 -9.49 -12.27
C ARG A 97 -23.25 -8.66 -12.41
N VAL A 98 -23.35 -7.58 -11.63
CA VAL A 98 -24.47 -6.64 -11.70
C VAL A 98 -24.52 -5.99 -13.07
N HIS A 99 -23.37 -5.52 -13.56
CA HIS A 99 -23.26 -4.91 -14.88
C HIS A 99 -23.69 -5.86 -15.98
N ASP A 100 -23.16 -7.09 -16.03
CA ASP A 100 -23.47 -8.08 -17.05
C ASP A 100 -24.96 -8.45 -17.06
N LYS A 101 -25.55 -8.62 -15.87
CA LYS A 101 -26.96 -8.98 -15.75
C LYS A 101 -27.86 -7.83 -16.20
N MET A 102 -27.58 -6.62 -15.75
CA MET A 102 -28.33 -5.43 -16.15
C MET A 102 -28.19 -5.15 -17.63
N MET A 103 -26.99 -5.25 -18.18
CA MET A 103 -26.73 -5.06 -19.61
C MET A 103 -27.58 -6.01 -20.46
N LYS A 104 -27.62 -7.31 -20.12
CA LYS A 104 -28.46 -8.30 -20.82
C LYS A 104 -29.95 -8.00 -20.76
N LEU A 105 -30.44 -7.49 -19.62
CA LEU A 105 -31.85 -7.12 -19.50
C LEU A 105 -32.16 -5.84 -20.27
N THR A 106 -31.23 -4.87 -20.26
CA THR A 106 -31.35 -3.64 -21.04
C THR A 106 -31.34 -3.92 -22.53
N THR A 107 -30.46 -4.78 -23.02
CA THR A 107 -30.44 -5.17 -24.45
C THR A 107 -31.74 -5.86 -24.83
N GLN A 108 -32.23 -6.80 -24.02
CA GLN A 108 -33.54 -7.46 -24.24
C GLN A 108 -34.69 -6.45 -24.27
N TYR A 109 -34.69 -5.46 -23.38
CA TYR A 109 -35.71 -4.42 -23.35
C TYR A 109 -35.71 -3.55 -24.61
N LEU A 110 -34.54 -3.26 -25.16
CA LEU A 110 -34.38 -2.45 -26.37
C LEU A 110 -34.69 -3.22 -27.65
N GLU A 111 -34.37 -4.52 -27.70
CA GLU A 111 -34.62 -5.39 -28.85
C GLU A 111 -36.09 -5.82 -28.99
N THR A 112 -36.89 -5.67 -27.93
CA THR A 112 -38.27 -6.15 -27.92
C THR A 112 -39.27 -5.04 -28.25
N ASP A 113 -39.99 -5.20 -29.37
CA ASP A 113 -41.03 -4.25 -29.79
C ASP A 113 -42.38 -4.43 -29.07
N ASN A 114 -42.63 -5.60 -28.48
CA ASN A 114 -43.88 -5.89 -27.79
C ASN A 114 -43.90 -5.32 -26.37
N GLU A 115 -44.86 -4.45 -26.10
CA GLU A 115 -45.02 -3.70 -24.84
C GLU A 115 -45.22 -4.61 -23.62
N ILE A 116 -45.91 -5.75 -23.77
CA ILE A 116 -46.16 -6.70 -22.68
C ILE A 116 -44.84 -7.32 -22.21
N THR A 117 -44.03 -7.78 -23.17
CA THR A 117 -42.71 -8.34 -22.90
C THR A 117 -41.75 -7.29 -22.36
N LYS A 118 -41.82 -6.06 -22.86
CA LYS A 118 -41.04 -4.93 -22.38
C LYS A 118 -41.32 -4.60 -20.91
N SER A 119 -42.60 -4.57 -20.53
CA SER A 119 -43.04 -4.43 -19.14
C SER A 119 -42.55 -5.58 -18.25
N LYS A 120 -42.58 -6.83 -18.75
CA LYS A 120 -42.06 -8.00 -18.03
C LYS A 120 -40.54 -7.91 -17.79
N VAL A 121 -39.77 -7.49 -18.79
CA VAL A 121 -38.31 -7.29 -18.66
C VAL A 121 -38.02 -6.18 -17.67
N TYR A 122 -38.75 -5.06 -17.74
CA TYR A 122 -38.61 -3.96 -16.79
C TYR A 122 -38.90 -4.39 -15.34
N LYS A 123 -39.99 -5.15 -15.12
CA LYS A 123 -40.29 -5.73 -13.80
C LYS A 123 -39.16 -6.65 -13.32
N THR A 124 -38.56 -7.41 -14.23
CA THR A 124 -37.41 -8.27 -13.91
C THR A 124 -36.18 -7.45 -13.49
N MET A 125 -35.88 -6.36 -14.18
CA MET A 125 -34.81 -5.43 -13.80
C MET A 125 -35.06 -4.82 -12.42
N SER A 126 -36.27 -4.35 -12.17
CA SER A 126 -36.66 -3.76 -10.88
C SER A 126 -36.49 -4.76 -9.73
N ASN A 127 -37.03 -5.97 -9.88
CA ASN A 127 -36.88 -7.05 -8.88
C ASN A 127 -35.42 -7.44 -8.66
N TYR A 128 -34.60 -7.44 -9.71
CA TYR A 128 -33.17 -7.72 -9.57
C TYR A 128 -32.46 -6.62 -8.76
N CYS A 129 -32.77 -5.35 -9.01
CA CYS A 129 -32.24 -4.23 -8.24
C CYS A 129 -32.65 -4.27 -6.77
N THR A 130 -33.89 -4.66 -6.46
CA THR A 130 -34.35 -4.77 -5.06
C THR A 130 -33.66 -5.90 -4.32
N ASN A 131 -33.40 -7.02 -5.00
CA ASN A 131 -32.89 -8.25 -4.38
C ASN A 131 -31.38 -8.45 -4.59
N ILE A 132 -30.68 -7.42 -5.08
CA ILE A 132 -29.29 -7.52 -5.55
C ILE A 132 -28.34 -7.99 -4.45
N PHE A 133 -28.62 -7.63 -3.19
CA PHE A 133 -27.82 -8.01 -2.03
C PHE A 133 -28.20 -9.38 -1.46
N GLU A 134 -29.45 -9.84 -1.67
CA GLU A 134 -29.91 -11.15 -1.20
C GLU A 134 -29.30 -12.28 -2.04
N ASP A 135 -29.32 -12.13 -3.37
CA ASP A 135 -28.66 -13.07 -4.30
C ASP A 135 -27.15 -13.14 -4.06
N ASP A 136 -26.54 -12.01 -3.70
CA ASP A 136 -25.12 -11.91 -3.36
C ASP A 136 -24.77 -12.54 -2.01
N ASN A 137 -25.65 -12.45 -1.02
CA ASN A 137 -25.48 -13.10 0.27
C ASN A 137 -25.52 -14.64 0.14
N ILE A 138 -26.37 -15.18 -0.74
CA ILE A 138 -26.44 -16.64 -0.99
C ILE A 138 -25.15 -17.17 -1.63
N ARG A 139 -24.58 -16.45 -2.61
CA ARG A 139 -23.32 -16.84 -3.26
C ARG A 139 -22.10 -16.58 -2.38
N SER A 140 -22.09 -15.48 -1.64
CA SER A 140 -20.97 -15.14 -0.75
C SER A 140 -20.87 -16.08 0.45
N ASN A 141 -21.98 -16.64 0.96
CA ASN A 141 -21.93 -17.65 2.02
C ASN A 141 -21.12 -18.90 1.62
N LYS A 142 -21.08 -19.27 0.33
CA LYS A 142 -20.22 -20.36 -0.16
C LYS A 142 -18.72 -19.99 -0.14
N HIS A 143 -18.37 -18.74 -0.38
CA HIS A 143 -16.98 -18.25 -0.31
C HIS A 143 -16.51 -17.92 1.12
N MET A 144 -17.42 -17.51 2.00
CA MET A 144 -17.12 -17.27 3.42
C MET A 144 -16.69 -18.56 4.14
N ARG A 145 -17.19 -19.73 3.71
CA ARG A 145 -16.76 -21.03 4.28
C ARG A 145 -15.29 -21.39 4.02
N TYR A 146 -14.65 -20.80 3.02
CA TYR A 146 -13.22 -21.02 2.74
C TYR A 146 -12.30 -19.90 3.28
N GLY A 147 -12.86 -18.77 3.74
CA GLY A 147 -12.09 -17.62 4.23
C GLY A 147 -12.14 -17.38 5.75
N ASN A 148 -13.08 -18.02 6.45
CA ASN A 148 -13.45 -17.66 7.83
C ASN A 148 -12.56 -18.23 8.95
N GLN A 149 -11.39 -18.82 8.67
CA GLN A 149 -10.52 -19.28 9.76
C GLN A 149 -9.13 -18.63 9.87
N SER A 150 -8.67 -17.86 8.87
CA SER A 150 -7.30 -17.32 8.93
C SER A 150 -7.11 -15.86 8.52
N HIS A 151 -8.07 -15.22 7.83
CA HIS A 151 -7.87 -13.85 7.31
C HIS A 151 -8.55 -12.73 8.11
N LEU A 152 -9.50 -13.05 8.99
CA LEU A 152 -10.20 -12.10 9.85
C LEU A 152 -9.84 -12.24 11.35
N ASN A 153 -9.11 -13.30 11.73
CA ASN A 153 -8.53 -13.42 13.07
C ASN A 153 -7.30 -12.50 13.19
N MET A 154 -7.58 -11.22 13.37
CA MET A 154 -6.65 -10.22 13.87
C MET A 154 -6.98 -9.87 15.33
N PHE A 155 -7.38 -10.87 16.12
CA PHE A 155 -7.48 -10.75 17.57
C PHE A 155 -6.06 -10.78 18.15
N GLY A 156 -5.45 -9.60 18.29
CA GLY A 156 -4.13 -9.46 18.93
C GLY A 156 -3.27 -8.31 18.41
N VAL A 157 -3.60 -7.72 17.25
CA VAL A 157 -2.96 -6.46 16.83
C VAL A 157 -3.77 -5.34 17.48
N PRO A 158 -3.21 -4.56 18.42
CA PRO A 158 -3.93 -3.45 19.00
C PRO A 158 -4.43 -2.54 17.87
N VAL A 159 -5.65 -2.02 18.06
CA VAL A 159 -6.19 -0.93 17.25
C VAL A 159 -5.42 0.34 17.62
N ASP A 160 -4.09 0.29 17.56
CA ASP A 160 -3.26 1.47 17.72
C ASP A 160 -3.28 2.19 16.38
N THR A 161 -4.38 2.92 16.20
CA THR A 161 -4.54 3.90 15.14
C THR A 161 -4.10 5.24 15.71
N SER A 162 -2.89 5.31 16.28
CA SER A 162 -2.27 6.59 16.64
C SER A 162 -1.35 7.02 15.49
N ASP A 163 -1.74 8.13 14.86
CA ASP A 163 -0.93 9.03 14.03
C ASP A 163 -0.25 8.56 12.73
N ASP A 164 -0.15 7.28 12.40
CA ASP A 164 0.42 6.81 11.10
C ASP A 164 -0.35 7.31 9.87
N ALA A 165 -1.62 7.70 10.04
CA ALA A 165 -2.43 8.25 8.96
C ALA A 165 -1.95 9.63 8.47
N LYS A 166 -1.19 10.37 9.29
CA LYS A 166 -0.69 11.71 8.98
C LYS A 166 0.58 11.66 8.12
N GLU A 167 1.45 10.67 8.33
CA GLU A 167 2.63 10.44 7.47
C GLU A 167 2.25 9.77 6.12
N LEU A 168 1.15 9.02 6.10
CA LEU A 168 0.58 8.42 4.89
C LEU A 168 -0.23 9.40 4.00
N GLU A 169 -0.21 10.70 4.29
CA GLU A 169 -0.81 11.72 3.40
C GLU A 169 0.06 12.03 2.18
N LEU A 170 1.37 11.78 2.25
CA LEU A 170 2.25 11.84 1.08
C LEU A 170 2.12 10.56 0.27
N ARG A 171 0.98 10.41 -0.42
CA ARG A 171 0.70 9.31 -1.33
C ARG A 171 1.21 9.66 -2.72
N PRO A 172 2.34 9.10 -3.20
CA PRO A 172 2.96 9.52 -4.45
C PRO A 172 2.06 9.29 -5.68
N LYS A 173 1.13 8.33 -5.59
CA LYS A 173 0.24 7.90 -6.69
C LYS A 173 -1.23 8.23 -6.47
N LYS A 174 -1.59 8.93 -5.39
CA LYS A 174 -2.97 9.39 -5.23
C LYS A 174 -3.14 10.61 -6.12
N ARG A 175 -4.07 10.54 -7.08
CA ARG A 175 -4.48 11.69 -7.90
C ARG A 175 -4.79 12.84 -6.94
N ARG A 176 -4.12 13.98 -7.08
CA ARG A 176 -4.53 15.19 -6.36
C ARG A 176 -5.88 15.59 -6.94
N PHE A 177 -6.96 15.30 -6.22
CA PHE A 177 -8.24 15.87 -6.55
C PHE A 177 -8.10 17.38 -6.30
N SER A 178 -8.17 18.17 -7.37
CA SER A 178 -8.36 19.61 -7.24
C SER A 178 -9.64 19.80 -6.44
N SER A 179 -9.60 20.61 -5.38
CA SER A 179 -10.73 20.87 -4.48
C SER A 179 -11.90 21.61 -5.14
N HIS A 180 -11.95 21.67 -6.47
CA HIS A 180 -13.01 22.27 -7.25
C HIS A 180 -13.68 21.14 -8.04
N THR A 181 -14.98 20.98 -7.82
CA THR A 181 -15.91 20.03 -8.47
C THR A 181 -16.04 18.64 -7.81
N THR A 182 -16.86 18.56 -6.75
CA THR A 182 -17.86 17.49 -6.61
C THR A 182 -18.93 17.94 -5.61
N ASN A 183 -19.84 18.81 -6.08
CA ASN A 183 -21.16 18.94 -5.49
C ASN A 183 -22.03 17.82 -6.07
N LEU A 184 -22.00 16.64 -5.45
CA LEU A 184 -22.97 15.58 -5.68
C LEU A 184 -23.62 15.28 -4.32
N TYR A 185 -24.74 15.96 -4.07
CA TYR A 185 -25.78 15.77 -3.05
C TYR A 185 -25.40 15.05 -1.73
N PRO A 186 -25.48 15.72 -0.57
CA PRO A 186 -25.67 15.05 0.72
C PRO A 186 -27.17 14.86 0.96
N SER A 187 -27.68 13.64 0.81
CA SER A 187 -29.01 13.27 1.30
C SER A 187 -28.89 12.84 2.76
N ILE A 188 -29.40 13.70 3.64
CA ILE A 188 -30.23 13.46 4.84
C ILE A 188 -29.65 12.56 5.97
N ASP A 189 -29.66 13.17 7.16
CA ASP A 189 -29.44 12.63 8.52
C ASP A 189 -28.05 12.15 8.92
N ASN A 190 -27.17 13.13 9.18
CA ASN A 190 -25.99 12.95 10.03
C ASN A 190 -26.18 13.71 11.35
N THR A 191 -27.01 13.17 12.26
CA THR A 191 -27.08 13.65 13.66
C THR A 191 -25.91 13.19 14.53
N ASP A 192 -24.93 12.46 13.98
CA ASP A 192 -23.80 11.94 14.74
C ASP A 192 -22.43 12.39 14.19
N ARG A 193 -22.19 13.71 14.17
CA ARG A 193 -20.86 14.24 13.81
C ARG A 193 -20.44 15.48 14.59
N PHE A 194 -20.56 15.45 15.91
CA PHE A 194 -19.79 16.36 16.75
C PHE A 194 -18.37 15.83 16.99
N LYS A 195 -17.52 15.87 15.95
CA LYS A 195 -16.06 15.87 16.19
C LYS A 195 -15.60 17.29 16.50
N ARG A 196 -15.51 17.57 17.80
CA ARG A 196 -14.62 18.52 18.50
C ARG A 196 -14.44 19.89 17.83
N ARG A 197 -15.31 20.85 18.21
CA ARG A 197 -14.98 22.28 18.13
C ARG A 197 -13.82 22.56 19.09
N ARG A 198 -12.70 23.08 18.59
CA ARG A 198 -11.61 23.62 19.42
C ARG A 198 -12.12 24.92 20.06
N LEU A 199 -12.15 24.97 21.38
CA LEU A 199 -12.34 26.21 22.14
C LEU A 199 -10.97 26.77 22.50
N SER A 200 -10.64 27.93 21.94
CA SER A 200 -9.76 28.94 22.53
C SER A 200 -10.06 30.25 21.80
N PRO A 201 -10.83 31.18 22.38
CA PRO A 201 -11.02 32.51 21.80
C PRO A 201 -9.78 33.36 22.08
N ALA A 202 -9.30 34.05 21.05
CA ALA A 202 -8.44 35.21 21.24
C ALA A 202 -9.27 36.28 21.98
N VAL A 203 -8.74 36.81 23.08
CA VAL A 203 -9.35 37.91 23.84
C VAL A 203 -9.19 39.18 23.00
N MET A 204 -10.28 39.61 22.35
CA MET A 204 -10.42 40.97 21.83
C MET A 204 -10.96 41.82 22.98
N ASP A 205 -10.20 42.85 23.35
CA ASP A 205 -10.56 43.85 24.35
C ASP A 205 -11.22 45.04 23.64
N ASP A 206 -12.55 45.10 23.63
CA ASP A 206 -13.33 46.24 23.15
C ASP A 206 -14.39 46.61 24.20
N SER A 207 -13.96 47.31 25.25
CA SER A 207 -14.82 47.85 26.28
C SER A 207 -15.73 48.95 25.74
N THR A 208 -17.04 48.68 25.65
CA THR A 208 -18.07 49.64 25.23
C THR A 208 -18.61 50.38 26.45
N GLY A 209 -18.24 51.66 26.61
CA GLY A 209 -18.82 52.56 27.61
C GLY A 209 -19.83 53.52 26.98
N VAL A 210 -21.12 53.19 27.03
CA VAL A 210 -22.22 54.14 26.78
C VAL A 210 -23.01 54.29 28.07
N LYS A 211 -23.01 55.50 28.65
CA LYS A 211 -24.01 55.96 29.61
C LYS A 211 -24.69 57.20 29.04
N ILE A 212 -26.02 57.17 29.00
CA ILE A 212 -26.89 58.28 28.62
C ILE A 212 -27.52 58.79 29.92
N HIS A 213 -27.13 59.98 30.36
CA HIS A 213 -27.99 61.17 30.53
C HIS A 213 -27.17 62.35 31.04
#